data_AF-A0A9W9FA73-F1
#
_entry.id   AF-A0A9W9FA73-F1
#
_cell.length_a   1.000
_cell.length_b   1.000
_cell.length_c   1.000
_cell.angle_alpha   90.00
_cell.angle_beta   90.00
_cell.angle_gamma   90.00
#
_symmetry.space_group_name_H-M   'P 1'
#
loop_
_entity.id
_entity.type
_entity.pdbx_description
1 polymer ?
#
loop_
_entity_poly.entity_id
_entity_poly.type
_entity_poly.pdbx_seq_one_letter_code
_entity_poly.pdbx_strand_id
1 'polypeptide(L)'
;MLLNFPTELIQLVLWNCDPPAYLQAAFTSRRLFEIAYSNREIILHQLYQTPGLTDGLEALQTKALFSLLLNRSFAQLYGAEFYADRRVFDFQNRVIDSRASTLETSKDWDRVLLVFKGHSTVHLFRMEDGKLTLEDRFQPPGRHLGDIQVLRTAFDRDRGVYVLHRFKPFEDHNLDTNHPFVKHAQQSNSHGSIFLAYHDPTSETGVIRMCAFPDHEGYEPVAFSAHEDRFAISWFHTNKMNDREVVLYTIKQPGREEENEWDSGNESGASHITYVTYEPYVLAETNEEGSSDDMLSEKGLTVGLSFNDRGLQLLHHYRAQSLYGSFQRIHSVPLLGQHKPRLVENACIVSFSHQLSLRFSIGIPFFGTHETGDINQGVRCHWQYLALGIATHRVENWTVACLLKSQAHCQVRHCGHTLNLDRGRRFDNWEIMAQLGDFKELSTSPGSRVAASRQGTRIAVANWKTLYIWALEPQVLIEDNNNGFYPPAWRSPSSGILELRPAALQLDAVCSQMRFTQKEDELVLITDRGLMYLDLGPNGRGTQILDSHGHGIMEDNRP
;
A
#
# COMPACT_ATOMS: atom_id res chain seq x y z
N MET A 1 34.64 22.69 -19.86
CA MET A 1 34.73 22.68 -21.34
C MET A 1 33.44 23.16 -22.02
N LEU A 2 32.24 22.74 -21.59
CA LEU A 2 30.96 23.18 -22.20
C LEU A 2 30.73 24.71 -22.17
N LEU A 3 31.10 25.38 -21.07
CA LEU A 3 30.94 26.83 -20.90
C LEU A 3 31.83 27.68 -21.83
N ASN A 4 32.79 27.08 -22.55
CA ASN A 4 33.66 27.83 -23.46
C ASN A 4 33.09 27.91 -24.89
N PHE A 5 31.98 27.21 -25.16
CA PHE A 5 31.34 27.30 -26.46
C PHE A 5 30.61 28.64 -26.67
N PRO A 6 30.47 29.08 -27.94
CA PRO A 6 29.53 30.14 -28.32
C PRO A 6 28.10 29.84 -27.87
N THR A 7 27.33 30.89 -27.59
CA THR A 7 25.95 30.77 -27.09
C THR A 7 25.06 29.98 -28.04
N GLU A 8 25.26 30.12 -29.34
CA GLU A 8 24.51 29.46 -30.40
C GLU A 8 24.71 27.94 -30.36
N LEU A 9 25.94 27.49 -30.09
CA LEU A 9 26.22 26.06 -29.94
C LEU A 9 25.62 25.50 -28.65
N ILE A 10 25.65 26.28 -27.56
CA ILE A 10 24.99 25.90 -26.30
C ILE A 10 23.48 25.79 -26.50
N GLN A 11 22.87 26.75 -27.20
CA GLN A 11 21.46 26.75 -27.56
C GLN A 11 21.08 25.52 -28.39
N LEU A 12 21.89 25.15 -29.37
CA LEU A 12 21.67 23.94 -30.16
C LEU A 12 21.76 22.66 -29.31
N VAL A 13 22.70 22.60 -28.36
CA VAL A 13 22.77 21.48 -27.40
C VAL A 13 21.50 21.42 -26.55
N LEU A 14 21.09 22.55 -25.96
CA LEU A 14 19.89 22.65 -25.13
C LEU A 14 18.59 22.34 -25.91
N TRP A 15 18.54 22.64 -27.20
CA TRP A 15 17.43 22.28 -28.08
C TRP A 15 17.27 20.76 -28.23
N ASN A 16 18.39 20.04 -28.32
CA ASN A 16 18.38 18.58 -28.50
C ASN A 16 18.32 17.80 -27.18
N CYS A 17 18.35 18.47 -26.04
CA CYS A 17 18.09 17.85 -24.74
C CYS A 17 16.59 17.52 -24.61
N ASP A 18 16.30 16.43 -23.91
CA ASP A 18 14.96 16.22 -23.38
C ASP A 18 14.69 17.21 -22.21
N PRO A 19 13.42 17.43 -21.81
CA PRO A 19 13.10 18.44 -20.81
C PRO A 19 13.83 18.25 -19.46
N PRO A 20 13.98 17.03 -18.91
CA PRO A 20 14.77 16.82 -17.70
C PRO A 20 16.24 17.26 -17.85
N ALA A 21 16.93 16.81 -18.92
CA ALA A 21 18.34 17.19 -19.13
C ALA A 21 18.50 18.69 -19.42
N TYR A 22 17.54 19.30 -20.12
CA TYR A 22 17.50 20.74 -20.36
C TYR A 22 17.46 21.52 -19.03
N LEU A 23 16.56 21.15 -18.12
CA LEU A 23 16.44 21.80 -16.82
C LEU A 23 17.66 21.56 -15.93
N GLN A 24 18.15 20.31 -15.89
CA GLN A 24 19.36 19.99 -15.14
C GLN A 24 20.55 20.83 -15.64
N ALA A 25 20.74 20.92 -16.96
CA ALA A 25 21.78 21.76 -17.56
C ALA A 25 21.59 23.24 -17.20
N ALA A 26 20.35 23.76 -17.27
CA ALA A 26 20.04 25.14 -16.91
C ALA A 26 20.42 25.46 -15.46
N PHE A 27 20.14 24.56 -14.51
CA PHE A 27 20.41 24.78 -13.09
C PHE A 27 21.85 24.52 -12.64
N THR A 28 22.72 24.00 -13.51
CA THR A 28 24.14 23.75 -13.16
C THR A 28 25.01 25.01 -13.08
N SER A 29 24.67 26.07 -13.82
CA SER A 29 25.46 27.31 -13.81
C SER A 29 24.63 28.53 -14.19
N ARG A 30 25.03 29.69 -13.67
CA ARG A 30 24.37 30.97 -13.99
C ARG A 30 24.34 31.27 -15.50
N ARG A 31 25.42 30.99 -16.23
CA ARG A 31 25.47 31.25 -17.68
C ARG A 31 24.52 30.34 -18.45
N LEU A 32 24.46 29.06 -18.12
CA LEU A 32 23.51 28.12 -18.76
C LEU A 32 22.06 28.48 -18.42
N PHE A 33 21.80 28.87 -17.18
CA PHE A 33 20.50 29.39 -16.76
C PHE A 33 20.09 30.60 -17.61
N GLU A 34 20.96 31.61 -17.74
CA GLU A 34 20.67 32.82 -18.51
C GLU A 34 20.39 32.51 -20.00
N ILE A 35 21.13 31.56 -20.60
CA ILE A 35 20.92 31.13 -21.99
C ILE A 35 19.60 30.37 -22.14
N ALA A 36 19.32 29.43 -21.24
CA ALA A 36 18.11 28.62 -21.25
C ALA A 36 16.85 29.48 -21.04
N TYR A 37 16.89 30.37 -20.05
CA TYR A 37 15.79 31.25 -19.65
C TYR A 37 15.47 32.37 -20.66
N SER A 38 16.46 32.84 -21.42
CA SER A 38 16.27 33.98 -22.35
C SER A 38 15.77 33.56 -23.73
N ASN A 39 16.02 32.33 -24.17
CA ASN A 39 15.63 31.88 -25.50
C ASN A 39 14.20 31.32 -25.52
N ARG A 40 13.26 32.13 -26.02
CA ARG A 40 11.84 31.78 -26.15
C ARG A 40 11.61 30.50 -26.95
N GLU A 41 12.28 30.34 -28.09
CA GLU A 41 12.04 29.23 -29.01
C GLU A 41 12.43 27.89 -28.37
N ILE A 42 13.55 27.86 -27.66
CA ILE A 42 13.97 26.67 -26.90
C ILE A 42 12.93 26.35 -25.82
N ILE A 43 12.46 27.35 -25.07
CA ILE A 43 11.46 27.12 -24.02
C ILE A 43 10.15 26.56 -24.59
N LEU A 44 9.67 27.11 -25.72
CA LEU A 44 8.49 26.58 -26.42
C LEU A 44 8.73 25.14 -26.88
N HIS A 45 9.89 24.86 -27.46
CA HIS A 45 10.26 23.50 -27.87
C HIS A 45 10.20 22.51 -26.71
N GLN A 46 10.77 22.87 -25.55
CA GLN A 46 10.73 22.04 -24.35
C GLN A 46 9.31 21.88 -23.78
N LEU A 47 8.47 22.93 -23.85
CA LEU A 47 7.05 22.86 -23.48
C LEU A 47 6.26 21.91 -24.38
N TYR A 48 6.51 21.89 -25.68
CA TYR A 48 5.86 20.95 -26.61
C TYR A 48 6.26 19.49 -26.38
N GLN A 49 7.40 19.25 -25.72
CA GLN A 49 7.85 17.91 -25.32
C GLN A 49 7.39 17.50 -23.90
N THR A 50 6.92 18.47 -23.10
CA THR A 50 6.52 18.26 -21.72
C THR A 50 4.99 18.16 -21.61
N PRO A 51 4.43 17.13 -20.94
CA PRO A 51 2.99 16.97 -20.78
C PRO A 51 2.28 18.23 -20.27
N GLY A 52 1.18 18.57 -20.94
CA GLY A 52 0.35 19.73 -20.67
C GLY A 52 -0.27 20.34 -21.93
N LEU A 53 -1.43 20.98 -21.78
CA LEU A 53 -2.17 21.58 -22.90
C LEU A 53 -1.35 22.64 -23.65
N THR A 54 -1.35 22.61 -24.97
CA THR A 54 -0.52 23.52 -25.79
C THR A 54 -1.27 24.78 -26.23
N ASP A 55 -2.56 24.88 -25.95
CA ASP A 55 -3.38 26.03 -26.32
C ASP A 55 -2.92 27.31 -25.63
N GLY A 56 -2.74 28.37 -26.42
CA GLY A 56 -2.41 29.71 -25.91
C GLY A 56 -0.94 29.93 -25.50
N LEU A 57 -0.05 28.95 -25.68
CA LEU A 57 1.39 29.11 -25.38
C LEU A 57 2.00 30.32 -26.11
N GLU A 58 1.62 30.55 -27.36
CA GLU A 58 2.18 31.64 -28.17
C GLU A 58 1.84 33.05 -27.62
N ALA A 59 0.76 33.19 -26.86
CA ALA A 59 0.36 34.46 -26.27
C ALA A 59 1.14 34.81 -24.99
N LEU A 60 1.81 33.84 -24.36
CA LEU A 60 2.52 34.04 -23.10
C LEU A 60 3.87 34.72 -23.30
N GLN A 61 4.30 35.52 -22.33
CA GLN A 61 5.65 36.11 -22.32
C GLN A 61 6.73 35.05 -21.98
N THR A 62 7.98 35.25 -22.39
CA THR A 62 9.08 34.29 -22.17
C THR A 62 9.26 33.88 -20.71
N LYS A 63 9.16 34.83 -19.78
CA LYS A 63 9.22 34.53 -18.34
C LYS A 63 8.08 33.61 -17.90
N ALA A 64 6.86 33.86 -18.38
CA ALA A 64 5.69 33.05 -18.07
C ALA A 64 5.80 31.64 -18.67
N LEU A 65 6.35 31.52 -19.89
CA LEU A 65 6.64 30.23 -20.52
C LEU A 65 7.65 29.42 -19.69
N PHE A 66 8.74 30.04 -19.24
CA PHE A 66 9.72 29.35 -18.41
C PHE A 66 9.12 28.90 -17.07
N SER A 67 8.33 29.76 -16.41
CA SER A 67 7.60 29.38 -15.20
C SER A 67 6.62 28.23 -15.44
N LEU A 68 5.91 28.22 -16.57
CA LEU A 68 5.03 27.12 -16.96
C LEU A 68 5.80 25.82 -17.19
N LEU A 69 6.96 25.90 -17.85
CA LEU A 69 7.83 24.74 -18.06
C LEU A 69 8.24 24.14 -16.72
N LEU A 70 8.74 24.96 -15.79
CA LEU A 70 9.08 24.51 -14.43
C LEU A 70 7.90 23.85 -13.73
N ASN A 71 6.72 24.47 -13.74
CA ASN A 71 5.54 23.92 -13.10
C ASN A 71 5.16 22.55 -13.67
N ARG A 72 5.19 22.40 -15.01
CA ARG A 72 4.92 21.10 -15.66
C ARG A 72 5.99 20.07 -15.32
N SER A 73 7.25 20.47 -15.33
CA SER A 73 8.36 19.58 -15.00
C SER A 73 8.29 19.08 -13.56
N PHE A 74 7.93 19.93 -12.60
CA PHE A 74 7.66 19.50 -11.22
C PHE A 74 6.45 18.57 -11.13
N ALA A 75 5.35 18.90 -11.84
CA ALA A 75 4.19 18.01 -11.89
C ALA A 75 4.52 16.63 -12.50
N GLN A 76 5.54 16.55 -13.36
CA GLN A 76 6.06 15.32 -13.95
C GLN A 76 7.26 14.71 -13.18
N LEU A 77 7.58 15.25 -12.00
CA LEU A 77 8.69 14.81 -11.14
C LEU A 77 10.08 14.83 -11.79
N TYR A 78 10.30 15.68 -12.79
CA TYR A 78 11.59 15.77 -13.48
C TYR A 78 12.68 16.28 -12.56
N GLY A 79 13.70 15.45 -12.32
CA GLY A 79 14.80 15.79 -11.41
C GLY A 79 14.48 15.56 -9.94
N ALA A 80 13.37 14.89 -9.59
CA ALA A 80 13.00 14.59 -8.20
C ALA A 80 14.11 13.81 -7.47
N GLU A 81 14.93 13.05 -8.18
CA GLU A 81 16.13 12.41 -7.66
C GLU A 81 17.18 13.36 -7.06
N PHE A 82 17.10 14.65 -7.39
CA PHE A 82 18.01 15.68 -6.90
C PHE A 82 17.37 16.62 -5.87
N TYR A 83 16.07 16.92 -5.98
CA TYR A 83 15.41 17.90 -5.10
C TYR A 83 14.45 17.29 -4.08
N ALA A 84 14.05 16.01 -4.20
CA ALA A 84 13.15 15.41 -3.22
C ALA A 84 13.81 15.40 -1.82
N ASP A 85 13.08 15.85 -0.82
CA ASP A 85 13.55 15.83 0.56
C ASP A 85 13.26 14.47 1.18
N ARG A 86 14.27 13.90 1.85
CA ARG A 86 14.20 12.60 2.51
C ARG A 86 14.38 12.79 4.01
N ARG A 87 13.37 12.41 4.80
CA ARG A 87 13.46 12.33 6.26
C ARG A 87 13.46 10.87 6.71
N VAL A 88 14.44 10.50 7.52
CA VAL A 88 14.49 9.18 8.17
C VAL A 88 14.32 9.39 9.67
N PHE A 89 13.32 8.74 10.25
CA PHE A 89 13.06 8.83 11.68
C PHE A 89 13.91 7.80 12.42
N ASP A 90 14.81 8.28 13.29
CA ASP A 90 15.61 7.46 14.18
C ASP A 90 14.94 7.37 15.56
N PHE A 91 14.86 6.14 16.07
CA PHE A 91 14.22 5.83 17.35
C PHE A 91 15.25 5.35 18.36
N GLN A 92 16.36 6.10 18.52
CA GLN A 92 17.45 5.81 19.45
C GLN A 92 18.03 4.39 19.28
N ASN A 93 18.38 4.02 18.04
CA ASN A 93 18.86 2.68 17.69
C ASN A 93 17.84 1.53 17.90
N ARG A 94 16.57 1.81 18.20
CA ARG A 94 15.54 0.76 18.17
C ARG A 94 15.22 0.36 16.73
N VAL A 95 15.25 -0.94 16.47
CA VAL A 95 14.96 -1.49 15.14
C VAL A 95 13.46 -1.76 15.03
N ILE A 96 12.83 -1.16 14.02
CA ILE A 96 11.41 -1.42 13.73
C ILE A 96 11.22 -2.88 13.29
N ASP A 97 10.23 -3.55 13.86
CA ASP A 97 9.71 -4.79 13.33
C ASP A 97 8.70 -4.47 12.23
N SER A 98 9.17 -4.45 10.98
CA SER A 98 8.36 -4.12 9.80
C SER A 98 7.21 -5.09 9.54
N ARG A 99 7.30 -6.31 10.09
CA ARG A 99 6.28 -7.34 9.97
C ARG A 99 5.16 -7.13 10.99
N ALA A 100 5.49 -6.62 12.17
CA ALA A 100 4.51 -6.32 13.22
C ALA A 100 3.92 -4.91 13.11
N SER A 101 4.63 -3.98 12.45
CA SER A 101 4.21 -2.60 12.23
C SER A 101 3.26 -2.45 11.03
N THR A 102 2.43 -1.41 11.01
CA THR A 102 1.42 -1.20 9.96
C THR A 102 1.25 0.28 9.62
N LEU A 103 1.18 0.59 8.32
CA LEU A 103 0.84 1.92 7.78
C LEU A 103 -0.62 1.97 7.32
N GLU A 104 -1.36 3.00 7.72
CA GLU A 104 -2.72 3.24 7.25
C GLU A 104 -2.96 4.72 6.94
N THR A 105 -3.61 4.95 5.81
CA THR A 105 -4.01 6.28 5.34
C THR A 105 -5.51 6.25 5.10
N SER A 106 -6.23 7.12 5.81
CA SER A 106 -7.68 7.26 5.68
C SER A 106 -8.04 8.52 4.89
N LYS A 107 -9.28 8.99 4.93
CA LYS A 107 -9.66 10.28 4.32
C LYS A 107 -9.19 11.49 5.11
N ASP A 108 -9.00 11.31 6.42
CA ASP A 108 -8.85 12.42 7.37
C ASP A 108 -7.55 12.35 8.17
N TRP A 109 -6.75 11.28 8.01
CA TRP A 109 -5.56 11.06 8.81
C TRP A 109 -4.59 10.08 8.15
N ASP A 110 -3.31 10.23 8.49
CA ASP A 110 -2.22 9.31 8.18
C ASP A 110 -1.62 8.81 9.49
N ARG A 111 -1.73 7.51 9.77
CA ARG A 111 -1.29 6.92 11.04
C ARG A 111 -0.41 5.71 10.82
N VAL A 112 0.47 5.51 11.78
CA VAL A 112 1.45 4.42 11.77
C VAL A 112 1.44 3.74 13.12
N LEU A 113 1.28 2.41 13.11
CA LEU A 113 1.55 1.56 14.27
C LEU A 113 2.98 1.06 14.17
N LEU A 114 3.84 1.47 15.09
CA LEU A 114 5.22 1.02 15.17
C LEU A 114 5.43 0.06 16.32
N VAL A 115 6.03 -1.07 15.99
CA VAL A 115 6.49 -2.09 16.93
C VAL A 115 8.00 -2.19 16.78
N PHE A 116 8.73 -2.19 17.89
CA PHE A 116 10.18 -2.35 17.89
C PHE A 116 10.55 -3.79 18.23
N LYS A 117 11.58 -4.33 17.57
CA LYS A 117 12.05 -5.70 17.81
C LYS A 117 12.45 -5.88 19.27
N GLY A 118 11.97 -6.94 19.90
CA GLY A 118 12.23 -7.25 21.31
C GLY A 118 11.40 -6.42 22.30
N HIS A 119 10.50 -5.56 21.81
CA HIS A 119 9.56 -4.83 22.64
C HIS A 119 8.13 -5.30 22.41
N SER A 120 7.32 -5.20 23.47
CA SER A 120 5.93 -5.65 23.47
C SER A 120 4.93 -4.51 23.30
N THR A 121 5.38 -3.25 23.44
CA THR A 121 4.56 -2.03 23.29
C THR A 121 4.34 -1.67 21.83
N VAL A 122 3.09 -1.39 21.46
CA VAL A 122 2.74 -0.82 20.16
C VAL A 122 2.59 0.70 20.28
N HIS A 123 3.24 1.45 19.41
CA HIS A 123 3.21 2.91 19.42
C HIS A 123 2.36 3.43 18.26
N LEU A 124 1.34 4.23 18.55
CA LEU A 124 0.52 4.90 17.56
C LEU A 124 1.10 6.29 17.27
N PHE A 125 1.49 6.53 16.03
CA PHE A 125 1.94 7.83 15.56
C PHE A 125 0.98 8.41 14.52
N ARG A 126 0.79 9.72 14.53
CA ARG A 126 0.20 10.49 13.44
C ARG A 126 1.31 11.16 12.61
N MET A 127 1.19 11.03 11.30
CA MET A 127 2.04 11.71 10.33
C MET A 127 1.29 12.93 9.78
N GLU A 128 1.91 14.10 9.85
CA GLU A 128 1.32 15.36 9.35
C GLU A 128 2.43 16.30 8.92
N ASP A 129 2.41 16.75 7.66
CA ASP A 129 3.43 17.64 7.06
C ASP A 129 4.88 17.17 7.30
N GLY A 130 5.10 15.86 7.14
CA GLY A 130 6.39 15.20 7.37
C GLY A 130 6.83 15.12 8.84
N LYS A 131 6.00 15.56 9.79
CA LYS A 131 6.27 15.43 11.23
C LYS A 131 5.58 14.20 11.79
N LEU A 132 6.31 13.47 12.62
CA LEU A 132 5.80 12.31 13.33
C LEU A 132 5.43 12.70 14.76
N THR A 133 4.17 12.51 15.16
CA THR A 133 3.68 12.82 16.51
C THR A 133 3.15 11.56 17.18
N LEU A 134 3.61 11.28 18.41
CA LEU A 134 3.11 10.15 19.18
C LEU A 134 1.71 10.48 19.70
N GLU A 135 0.71 9.69 19.33
CA GLU A 135 -0.66 9.84 19.83
C GLU A 135 -0.93 8.93 21.03
N ASP A 136 -0.51 7.66 20.98
CA ASP A 136 -0.83 6.68 22.02
C ASP A 136 0.18 5.53 22.11
N ARG A 137 0.14 4.77 23.21
CA ARG A 137 0.90 3.54 23.45
C ARG A 137 -0.01 2.43 23.95
N PHE A 138 -0.06 1.34 23.21
CA PHE A 138 -0.78 0.14 23.63
C PHE A 138 0.17 -0.82 24.31
N GLN A 139 0.08 -0.86 25.64
CA GLN A 139 0.76 -1.84 26.46
C GLN A 139 -0.01 -3.16 26.41
N PRO A 140 0.66 -4.29 26.21
CA PRO A 140 -0.03 -5.56 26.17
C PRO A 140 -0.48 -5.98 27.57
N PRO A 141 -1.66 -6.60 27.68
CA PRO A 141 -2.15 -7.12 28.95
C PRO A 141 -1.23 -8.24 29.44
N GLY A 142 -0.99 -8.31 30.76
CA GLY A 142 -0.21 -9.40 31.36
C GLY A 142 1.30 -9.33 31.17
N ARG A 143 1.88 -8.16 30.80
CA ARG A 143 3.34 -7.97 30.65
C ARG A 143 4.19 -8.39 31.88
N HIS A 144 3.58 -8.43 33.06
CA HIS A 144 4.23 -8.81 34.32
C HIS A 144 4.16 -10.32 34.60
N LEU A 145 3.45 -11.08 33.76
CA LEU A 145 3.21 -12.52 33.93
C LEU A 145 4.04 -13.37 32.95
N GLY A 146 4.67 -12.75 31.95
CA GLY A 146 5.41 -13.47 30.92
C GLY A 146 5.97 -12.58 29.82
N ASP A 147 6.66 -13.22 28.88
CA ASP A 147 7.18 -12.62 27.67
C ASP A 147 6.08 -12.43 26.62
N ILE A 148 6.00 -11.23 26.05
CA ILE A 148 5.02 -10.89 25.02
C ILE A 148 5.72 -10.47 23.74
N GLN A 149 5.41 -11.16 22.65
CA GLN A 149 5.87 -10.84 21.32
C GLN A 149 4.70 -10.36 20.46
N VAL A 150 4.74 -9.13 19.97
CA VAL A 150 3.77 -8.64 18.99
C VAL A 150 4.10 -9.24 17.62
N LEU A 151 3.14 -9.92 17.00
CA LEU A 151 3.31 -10.65 15.75
C LEU A 151 2.84 -9.82 14.54
N ARG A 152 1.68 -9.16 14.66
CA ARG A 152 1.03 -8.35 13.63
C ARG A 152 0.17 -7.27 14.30
N THR A 153 0.03 -6.13 13.64
CA THR A 153 -0.95 -5.10 14.00
C THR A 153 -1.82 -4.76 12.79
N ALA A 154 -3.04 -4.33 13.02
CA ALA A 154 -3.90 -3.81 11.97
C ALA A 154 -4.78 -2.67 12.49
N PHE A 155 -5.12 -1.76 11.60
CA PHE A 155 -6.19 -0.80 11.84
C PHE A 155 -7.53 -1.40 11.44
N ASP A 156 -8.55 -0.98 12.16
CA ASP A 156 -9.92 -0.98 11.68
C ASP A 156 -10.23 0.35 10.97
N ARG A 157 -11.20 0.33 10.05
CA ARG A 157 -11.70 1.51 9.34
C ARG A 157 -12.13 2.61 10.32
N ASP A 158 -12.67 2.22 11.48
CA ASP A 158 -13.17 3.12 12.53
C ASP A 158 -12.11 3.46 13.58
N ARG A 159 -10.82 3.49 13.20
CA ARG A 159 -9.68 3.86 14.06
C ARG A 159 -9.32 2.85 15.15
N GLY A 160 -10.07 1.76 15.28
CA GLY A 160 -9.73 0.66 16.19
C GLY A 160 -8.37 0.05 15.86
N VAL A 161 -7.66 -0.43 16.88
CA VAL A 161 -6.33 -1.02 16.75
C VAL A 161 -6.37 -2.47 17.21
N TYR A 162 -6.00 -3.37 16.30
CA TYR A 162 -5.88 -4.79 16.58
C TYR A 162 -4.40 -5.18 16.73
N VAL A 163 -4.07 -5.90 17.80
CA VAL A 163 -2.72 -6.35 18.15
C VAL A 163 -2.73 -7.87 18.34
N LEU A 164 -2.21 -8.59 17.35
CA LEU A 164 -2.00 -10.04 17.44
C LEU A 164 -0.64 -10.28 18.11
N HIS A 165 -0.64 -10.97 19.24
CA HIS A 165 0.56 -11.22 20.03
C HIS A 165 0.64 -12.66 20.52
N ARG A 166 1.87 -13.09 20.80
CA ARG A 166 2.19 -14.33 21.47
C ARG A 166 2.56 -14.02 22.91
N PHE A 167 1.96 -14.74 23.85
CA PHE A 167 2.28 -14.69 25.26
C PHE A 167 2.92 -16.01 25.68
N LYS A 168 4.06 -15.92 26.36
CA LYS A 168 4.74 -17.05 27.00
C LYS A 168 4.89 -16.74 28.49
N PRO A 169 4.25 -17.48 29.40
CA PRO A 169 4.36 -17.21 30.83
C PRO A 169 5.81 -17.39 31.30
N PHE A 170 6.23 -16.63 32.32
CA PHE A 170 7.53 -16.86 32.95
C PHE A 170 7.58 -18.28 33.54
N GLU A 171 8.72 -18.95 33.37
CA GLU A 171 8.96 -20.22 34.05
C GLU A 171 9.15 -19.95 35.53
N ASP A 172 8.19 -20.36 36.36
CA ASP A 172 8.30 -20.23 37.81
C ASP A 172 9.51 -21.05 38.28
N HIS A 173 10.55 -20.36 38.77
CA HIS A 173 11.82 -20.98 39.18
C HIS A 173 11.68 -21.94 40.37
N ASN A 174 10.50 -22.01 40.99
CA ASN A 174 10.16 -22.92 42.09
C ASN A 174 9.37 -24.17 41.66
N LEU A 175 9.05 -24.31 40.37
CA LEU A 175 8.37 -25.52 39.87
C LEU A 175 9.34 -26.69 39.80
N ASP A 176 8.97 -27.81 40.41
CA ASP A 176 9.64 -29.10 40.19
C ASP A 176 9.45 -29.52 38.72
N THR A 177 10.41 -29.15 37.88
CA THR A 177 10.47 -29.48 36.45
C THR A 177 10.55 -30.99 36.19
N ASN A 178 10.73 -31.83 37.20
CA ASN A 178 10.65 -33.29 37.06
C ASN A 178 9.25 -33.87 37.27
N HIS A 179 8.30 -33.07 37.76
CA HIS A 179 6.93 -33.52 37.96
C HIS A 179 6.23 -33.79 36.61
N PRO A 180 5.60 -34.97 36.42
CA PRO A 180 5.05 -35.38 35.12
C PRO A 180 3.98 -34.43 34.56
N PHE A 181 3.20 -33.77 35.43
CA PHE A 181 2.21 -32.77 35.00
C PHE A 181 2.85 -31.43 34.61
N VAL A 182 3.97 -31.04 35.23
CA VAL A 182 4.73 -29.83 34.86
C VAL A 182 5.46 -30.07 33.53
N LYS A 183 6.06 -31.26 33.36
CA LYS A 183 6.63 -31.71 32.09
C LYS A 183 5.59 -31.71 30.97
N HIS A 184 4.39 -32.24 31.23
CA HIS A 184 3.32 -32.27 30.24
C HIS A 184 2.84 -30.86 29.89
N ALA A 185 2.66 -29.96 30.87
CA ALA A 185 2.24 -28.58 30.65
C ALA A 185 3.29 -27.72 29.92
N GLN A 186 4.58 -27.92 30.21
CA GLN A 186 5.69 -27.27 29.50
C GLN A 186 5.86 -27.83 28.07
N GLN A 187 5.61 -29.12 27.87
CA GLN A 187 5.63 -29.77 26.55
C GLN A 187 4.45 -29.35 25.67
N SER A 188 3.28 -29.08 26.26
CA SER A 188 2.07 -28.67 25.54
C SER A 188 2.02 -27.20 25.13
N ASN A 189 3.01 -26.36 25.48
CA ASN A 189 2.94 -24.94 25.09
C ASN A 189 4.31 -24.25 25.00
N SER A 190 5.33 -24.98 24.55
CA SER A 190 6.71 -24.48 24.46
C SER A 190 6.87 -23.24 23.56
N HIS A 191 5.94 -23.05 22.61
CA HIS A 191 5.90 -21.94 21.66
C HIS A 191 5.03 -20.75 22.11
N GLY A 192 4.34 -20.84 23.25
CA GLY A 192 3.46 -19.79 23.76
C GLY A 192 2.09 -19.75 23.07
N SER A 193 1.13 -19.08 23.71
CA SER A 193 -0.25 -18.96 23.24
C SER A 193 -0.48 -17.66 22.46
N ILE A 194 -1.32 -17.70 21.43
CA ILE A 194 -1.60 -16.55 20.57
C ILE A 194 -2.93 -15.91 20.98
N PHE A 195 -2.91 -14.59 21.10
CA PHE A 195 -4.06 -13.78 21.47
C PHE A 195 -4.19 -12.58 20.52
N LEU A 196 -5.43 -12.15 20.30
CA LEU A 196 -5.74 -10.90 19.62
C LEU A 196 -6.32 -9.92 20.64
N ALA A 197 -5.67 -8.79 20.81
CA ALA A 197 -6.20 -7.66 21.59
C ALA A 197 -6.76 -6.60 20.65
N TYR A 198 -7.92 -6.05 20.97
CA TYR A 198 -8.49 -4.87 20.34
C TYR A 198 -8.47 -3.71 21.33
N HIS A 199 -7.95 -2.59 20.86
CA HIS A 199 -7.92 -1.31 21.55
C HIS A 199 -8.76 -0.30 20.76
N ASP A 200 -9.64 0.43 21.47
CA ASP A 200 -10.31 1.61 20.93
C ASP A 200 -9.58 2.87 21.43
N PRO A 201 -8.81 3.55 20.55
CA PRO A 201 -8.07 4.75 20.96
C PRO A 201 -8.98 5.93 21.34
N THR A 202 -10.29 5.86 21.03
CA THR A 202 -11.26 6.91 21.35
C THR A 202 -12.03 6.63 22.63
N SER A 203 -11.96 5.41 23.16
CA SER A 203 -12.71 5.04 24.35
C SER A 203 -12.02 5.54 25.62
N GLU A 204 -12.73 6.37 26.38
CA GLU A 204 -12.30 6.80 27.72
C GLU A 204 -12.26 5.65 28.73
N THR A 205 -12.96 4.54 28.47
CA THR A 205 -13.07 3.40 29.39
C THR A 205 -11.80 2.53 29.42
N GLY A 206 -10.93 2.64 28.40
CA GLY A 206 -9.70 1.86 28.30
C GLY A 206 -9.91 0.33 28.27
N VAL A 207 -11.13 -0.13 27.95
CA VAL A 207 -11.48 -1.56 27.91
C VAL A 207 -10.76 -2.23 26.75
N ILE A 208 -10.04 -3.32 27.04
CA ILE A 208 -9.34 -4.13 26.03
C ILE A 208 -10.17 -5.37 25.76
N ARG A 209 -10.55 -5.59 24.49
CA ARG A 209 -11.23 -6.82 24.08
C ARG A 209 -10.21 -7.87 23.67
N MET A 210 -10.29 -9.08 24.22
CA MET A 210 -9.32 -10.16 23.95
C MET A 210 -9.97 -11.42 23.38
N CYS A 211 -9.30 -12.03 22.41
CA CYS A 211 -9.63 -13.33 21.83
C CYS A 211 -8.41 -14.26 21.91
N ALA A 212 -8.62 -15.55 22.16
CA ALA A 212 -7.59 -16.59 22.19
C ALA A 212 -7.84 -17.64 21.11
N PHE A 213 -6.79 -18.28 20.59
CA PHE A 213 -6.91 -19.27 19.50
C PHE A 213 -6.42 -20.67 19.91
N PRO A 214 -7.11 -21.37 20.83
CA PRO A 214 -6.66 -22.67 21.31
C PRO A 214 -6.62 -23.75 20.21
N ASP A 215 -7.51 -23.66 19.21
CA ASP A 215 -7.60 -24.65 18.12
C ASP A 215 -6.42 -24.60 17.14
N HIS A 216 -5.57 -23.56 17.21
CA HIS A 216 -4.45 -23.34 16.29
C HIS A 216 -3.10 -23.52 17.02
N GLU A 217 -3.06 -24.38 18.04
CA GLU A 217 -1.82 -24.77 18.70
C GLU A 217 -0.84 -25.39 17.69
N GLY A 218 0.40 -24.89 17.64
CA GLY A 218 1.40 -25.33 16.65
C GLY A 218 1.33 -24.62 15.29
N TYR A 219 0.41 -23.67 15.10
CA TYR A 219 0.38 -22.78 13.93
C TYR A 219 1.04 -21.43 14.21
N GLU A 220 1.55 -20.81 13.14
CA GLU A 220 2.12 -19.47 13.11
C GLU A 220 1.26 -18.56 12.22
N PRO A 221 0.91 -17.34 12.68
CA PRO A 221 0.17 -16.38 11.88
C PRO A 221 1.11 -15.68 10.90
N VAL A 222 0.84 -15.86 9.62
CA VAL A 222 1.66 -15.33 8.52
C VAL A 222 1.14 -13.99 8.05
N ALA A 223 -0.18 -13.84 7.94
CA ALA A 223 -0.85 -12.63 7.50
C ALA A 223 -2.06 -12.33 8.39
N PHE A 224 -2.39 -11.05 8.53
CA PHE A 224 -3.49 -10.57 9.37
C PHE A 224 -4.13 -9.34 8.74
N SER A 225 -5.45 -9.26 8.78
CA SER A 225 -6.23 -8.07 8.42
C SER A 225 -7.47 -8.01 9.30
N ALA A 226 -7.92 -6.80 9.65
CA ALA A 226 -9.16 -6.57 10.36
C ALA A 226 -10.08 -5.62 9.57
N HIS A 227 -11.39 -5.72 9.81
CA HIS A 227 -12.42 -4.83 9.28
C HIS A 227 -13.67 -4.93 10.17
N GLU A 228 -13.96 -3.88 10.92
CA GLU A 228 -15.09 -3.72 11.83
C GLU A 228 -15.18 -4.88 12.83
N ASP A 229 -16.22 -5.70 12.71
CA ASP A 229 -16.51 -6.86 13.55
C ASP A 229 -15.82 -8.15 13.07
N ARG A 230 -14.98 -8.08 12.05
CA ARG A 230 -14.34 -9.23 11.41
C ARG A 230 -12.85 -9.08 11.33
N PHE A 231 -12.16 -10.22 11.35
CA PHE A 231 -10.75 -10.27 11.06
C PHE A 231 -10.40 -11.60 10.38
N ALA A 232 -9.31 -11.60 9.60
CA ALA A 232 -8.83 -12.78 8.92
C ALA A 232 -7.37 -13.03 9.27
N ILE A 233 -7.02 -14.28 9.54
CA ILE A 233 -5.66 -14.72 9.81
C ILE A 233 -5.30 -15.82 8.81
N SER A 234 -4.13 -15.70 8.20
CA SER A 234 -3.51 -16.83 7.49
C SER A 234 -2.58 -17.57 8.43
N TRP A 235 -2.84 -18.85 8.64
CA TRP A 235 -2.11 -19.72 9.53
C TRP A 235 -1.22 -20.69 8.75
N PHE A 236 -0.06 -20.99 9.32
CA PHE A 236 0.89 -21.96 8.79
C PHE A 236 1.35 -22.91 9.90
N HIS A 237 1.18 -24.21 9.70
CA HIS A 237 1.60 -25.19 10.70
C HIS A 237 3.13 -25.32 10.73
N THR A 238 3.72 -25.13 11.90
CA THR A 238 5.19 -25.17 12.11
C THR A 238 5.84 -26.49 11.68
N ASN A 239 5.22 -27.62 12.00
CA ASN A 239 5.75 -28.96 11.73
C ASN A 239 5.24 -29.61 10.42
N LYS A 240 4.17 -29.08 9.82
CA LYS A 240 3.55 -29.63 8.60
C LYS A 240 3.59 -28.57 7.49
N MET A 241 4.62 -28.59 6.65
CA MET A 241 4.85 -27.54 5.64
C MET A 241 3.70 -27.33 4.62
N ASN A 242 2.82 -28.32 4.44
CA ASN A 242 1.68 -28.23 3.52
C ASN A 242 0.37 -27.86 4.21
N ASP A 243 0.36 -27.74 5.54
CA ASP A 243 -0.83 -27.46 6.33
C ASP A 243 -0.91 -25.95 6.57
N ARG A 244 -1.78 -25.32 5.78
CA ARG A 244 -1.97 -23.87 5.72
C ARG A 244 -3.44 -23.59 5.49
N GLU A 245 -3.93 -22.53 6.13
CA GLU A 245 -5.32 -22.14 6.03
C GLU A 245 -5.47 -20.63 6.20
N VAL A 246 -6.58 -20.11 5.70
CA VAL A 246 -7.02 -18.74 5.96
C VAL A 246 -8.37 -18.82 6.65
N VAL A 247 -8.45 -18.28 7.87
CA VAL A 247 -9.65 -18.34 8.70
C VAL A 247 -10.20 -16.94 8.86
N LEU A 248 -11.48 -16.78 8.54
CA LEU A 248 -12.26 -15.57 8.80
C LEU A 248 -12.95 -15.73 10.16
N TYR A 249 -12.78 -14.76 11.03
CA TYR A 249 -13.40 -14.71 12.34
C TYR A 249 -14.39 -13.56 12.38
N THR A 250 -15.61 -13.84 12.86
CA THR A 250 -16.63 -12.82 13.13
C THR A 250 -16.85 -12.72 14.62
N ILE A 251 -16.69 -11.53 15.18
CA ILE A 251 -16.87 -11.26 16.60
C ILE A 251 -18.35 -11.40 16.96
N LYS A 252 -18.66 -12.26 17.93
CA LYS A 252 -20.01 -12.29 18.53
C LYS A 252 -20.07 -11.18 19.55
N GLN A 253 -20.92 -10.18 19.33
CA GLN A 253 -21.19 -9.19 20.37
C GLN A 253 -21.72 -9.94 21.60
N PRO A 254 -21.19 -9.67 22.81
CA PRO A 254 -21.82 -10.20 24.00
C PRO A 254 -23.29 -9.74 23.97
N GLY A 255 -24.21 -10.68 24.11
CA GLY A 255 -25.56 -10.30 24.50
C GLY A 255 -25.45 -9.43 25.75
N ARG A 256 -26.39 -8.50 25.94
CA ARG A 256 -26.59 -7.88 27.26
C ARG A 256 -26.99 -8.97 28.25
N GLU A 257 -26.04 -9.82 28.63
CA GLU A 257 -26.16 -10.71 29.76
C GLU A 257 -25.71 -9.90 30.97
N GLU A 258 -26.63 -9.83 31.92
CA GLU A 258 -26.62 -9.00 33.11
C GLU A 258 -25.24 -9.02 33.77
N GLU A 259 -24.72 -7.82 34.03
CA GLU A 259 -23.51 -7.59 34.80
C GLU A 259 -23.60 -8.37 36.12
N ASN A 260 -22.95 -9.53 36.19
CA ASN A 260 -22.58 -10.09 37.47
C ASN A 260 -21.39 -9.26 37.96
N GLU A 261 -21.70 -8.16 38.66
CA GLU A 261 -20.77 -7.41 39.50
C GLU A 261 -20.10 -8.37 40.48
N TRP A 262 -18.95 -8.90 40.09
CA TRP A 262 -17.97 -9.41 41.05
C TRP A 262 -17.06 -8.25 41.41
N ASP A 263 -17.53 -7.52 42.42
CA ASP A 263 -16.86 -6.49 43.18
C ASP A 263 -15.39 -6.87 43.43
N SER A 264 -14.49 -6.30 42.62
CA SER A 264 -13.04 -6.45 42.76
C SER A 264 -12.50 -5.06 43.08
N GLY A 265 -12.25 -4.85 44.38
CA GLY A 265 -11.94 -3.56 44.95
C GLY A 265 -10.74 -2.86 44.31
N ASN A 266 -10.88 -1.54 44.19
CA ASN A 266 -9.85 -0.51 44.19
C ASN A 266 -8.40 -0.97 43.94
N GLU A 267 -8.06 -1.19 42.66
CA GLU A 267 -6.72 -0.88 42.15
C GLU A 267 -6.84 0.16 41.05
N SER A 268 -6.50 1.39 41.42
CA SER A 268 -6.45 2.56 40.54
C SER A 268 -5.42 2.32 39.42
N GLY A 269 -5.89 1.95 38.22
CA GLY A 269 -5.10 1.97 36.98
C GLY A 269 -5.16 0.73 36.08
N ALA A 270 -5.91 -0.31 36.42
CA ALA A 270 -5.95 -1.53 35.60
C ALA A 270 -6.93 -1.40 34.41
N SER A 271 -6.42 -1.49 33.18
CA SER A 271 -7.25 -1.62 31.98
C SER A 271 -8.19 -2.82 32.11
N HIS A 272 -9.50 -2.60 31.98
CA HIS A 272 -10.49 -3.68 32.13
C HIS A 272 -10.46 -4.57 30.88
N ILE A 273 -10.16 -5.86 31.06
CA ILE A 273 -10.08 -6.84 29.97
C ILE A 273 -11.42 -7.57 29.83
N THR A 274 -11.97 -7.58 28.63
CA THR A 274 -13.18 -8.36 28.29
C THR A 274 -12.84 -9.43 27.27
N TYR A 275 -13.11 -10.70 27.61
CA TYR A 275 -12.94 -11.80 26.67
C TYR A 275 -14.13 -11.86 25.71
N VAL A 276 -13.85 -11.99 24.43
CA VAL A 276 -14.86 -12.00 23.37
C VAL A 276 -14.82 -13.33 22.64
N THR A 277 -16.00 -13.85 22.32
CA THR A 277 -16.15 -15.08 21.52
C THR A 277 -16.26 -14.74 20.05
N TYR A 278 -15.82 -15.67 19.20
CA TYR A 278 -15.85 -15.51 17.76
C TYR A 278 -16.49 -16.72 17.09
N GLU A 279 -16.95 -16.50 15.86
CA GLU A 279 -17.34 -17.57 14.94
C GLU A 279 -16.23 -17.73 13.88
N PRO A 280 -15.46 -18.83 13.92
CA PRO A 280 -14.43 -19.09 12.93
C PRO A 280 -15.05 -19.72 11.68
N TYR A 281 -14.57 -19.30 10.52
CA TYR A 281 -14.95 -19.85 9.23
C TYR A 281 -13.70 -20.05 8.37
N VAL A 282 -13.30 -21.31 8.18
CA VAL A 282 -12.15 -21.68 7.33
C VAL A 282 -12.52 -21.40 5.87
N LEU A 283 -11.81 -20.45 5.25
CA LEU A 283 -11.97 -20.14 3.84
C LEU A 283 -11.25 -21.21 3.02
N ALA A 284 -12.00 -21.97 2.22
CA ALA A 284 -11.44 -23.05 1.42
C ALA A 284 -10.40 -22.54 0.40
N GLU A 285 -9.23 -23.18 0.37
CA GLU A 285 -8.28 -23.08 -0.74
C GLU A 285 -8.69 -24.00 -1.92
N THR A 286 -9.72 -24.85 -1.76
CA THR A 286 -10.07 -25.89 -2.74
C THR A 286 -11.06 -25.42 -3.83
N ASN A 287 -10.62 -25.52 -5.09
CA ASN A 287 -11.54 -25.70 -6.22
C ASN A 287 -12.04 -27.14 -6.20
N GLU A 288 -13.18 -27.40 -5.56
CA GLU A 288 -13.94 -28.63 -5.84
C GLU A 288 -14.64 -28.47 -7.20
N GLU A 289 -13.89 -28.66 -8.29
CA GLU A 289 -14.35 -29.07 -9.62
C GLU A 289 -13.15 -28.98 -10.58
N GLY A 290 -12.38 -30.06 -10.64
CA GLY A 290 -11.26 -30.20 -11.58
C GLY A 290 -10.16 -31.09 -11.04
N SER A 291 -10.16 -32.35 -11.48
CA SER A 291 -9.04 -33.29 -11.36
C SER A 291 -7.76 -32.66 -11.92
N SER A 292 -6.95 -32.08 -11.03
CA SER A 292 -5.48 -32.04 -11.14
C SER A 292 -4.92 -31.60 -9.77
N ASP A 293 -4.56 -32.59 -8.95
CA ASP A 293 -3.86 -32.44 -7.67
C ASP A 293 -2.47 -31.76 -7.82
N ASP A 294 -2.07 -31.43 -9.05
CA ASP A 294 -0.77 -30.87 -9.44
C ASP A 294 -0.74 -29.32 -9.49
N MET A 295 -1.89 -28.65 -9.59
CA MET A 295 -1.96 -27.17 -9.74
C MET A 295 -2.07 -26.40 -8.41
N LEU A 296 -2.39 -27.08 -7.31
CA LEU A 296 -2.45 -26.48 -5.96
C LEU A 296 -1.06 -26.42 -5.28
N SER A 297 -0.11 -27.23 -5.75
CA SER A 297 1.29 -27.18 -5.34
C SER A 297 1.98 -25.86 -5.78
N GLU A 298 1.47 -25.19 -6.82
CA GLU A 298 2.07 -23.96 -7.35
C GLU A 298 1.69 -22.66 -6.61
N LYS A 299 0.55 -22.62 -5.90
CA LYS A 299 0.12 -21.41 -5.20
C LYS A 299 0.84 -21.30 -3.86
N GLY A 300 1.72 -20.30 -3.73
CA GLY A 300 2.52 -20.07 -2.53
C GLY A 300 1.68 -19.72 -1.29
N LEU A 301 2.33 -19.65 -0.14
CA LEU A 301 1.73 -19.22 1.13
C LEU A 301 1.14 -17.80 1.02
N THR A 302 -0.06 -17.58 1.55
CA THR A 302 -0.66 -16.24 1.67
C THR A 302 0.12 -15.44 2.72
N VAL A 303 0.91 -14.48 2.25
CA VAL A 303 1.79 -13.64 3.08
C VAL A 303 1.20 -12.27 3.39
N GLY A 304 0.07 -11.93 2.77
CA GLY A 304 -0.68 -10.70 3.03
C GLY A 304 -2.17 -10.89 2.80
N LEU A 305 -2.97 -10.22 3.63
CA LEU A 305 -4.43 -10.20 3.55
C LEU A 305 -4.90 -8.76 3.57
N SER A 306 -5.97 -8.47 2.84
CA SER A 306 -6.65 -7.17 2.94
C SER A 306 -8.13 -7.31 2.65
N PHE A 307 -8.97 -6.75 3.53
CA PHE A 307 -10.38 -6.57 3.21
C PHE A 307 -10.55 -5.52 2.12
N ASN A 308 -11.54 -5.74 1.25
CA ASN A 308 -11.89 -4.86 0.14
C ASN A 308 -13.42 -4.79 -0.01
N ASP A 309 -13.91 -3.73 -0.67
CA ASP A 309 -15.33 -3.51 -0.96
C ASP A 309 -16.16 -3.56 0.32
N ARG A 310 -15.75 -2.74 1.30
CA ARG A 310 -16.41 -2.61 2.62
C ARG A 310 -16.49 -3.95 3.38
N GLY A 311 -15.40 -4.71 3.37
CA GLY A 311 -15.34 -5.99 4.06
C GLY A 311 -16.23 -7.07 3.43
N LEU A 312 -16.66 -6.92 2.18
CA LEU A 312 -17.42 -7.96 1.47
C LEU A 312 -16.52 -8.89 0.64
N GLN A 313 -15.23 -8.59 0.58
CA GLN A 313 -14.23 -9.35 -0.14
C GLN A 313 -12.92 -9.40 0.65
N LEU A 314 -12.21 -10.51 0.54
CA LEU A 314 -10.87 -10.70 1.09
C LEU A 314 -9.91 -10.93 -0.07
N LEU A 315 -8.83 -10.14 -0.12
CA LEU A 315 -7.76 -10.26 -1.11
C LEU A 315 -6.58 -11.01 -0.50
N HIS A 316 -6.00 -11.91 -1.27
CA HIS A 316 -4.87 -12.75 -0.87
C HIS A 316 -3.62 -12.35 -1.66
N HIS A 317 -2.55 -12.06 -0.94
CA HIS A 317 -1.25 -11.73 -1.52
C HIS A 317 -0.29 -12.88 -1.30
N TYR A 318 0.31 -13.35 -2.39
CA TYR A 318 1.32 -14.41 -2.35
C TYR A 318 2.73 -13.82 -2.39
N ARG A 319 3.69 -14.64 -1.95
CA ARG A 319 5.10 -14.25 -1.94
C ARG A 319 5.58 -13.92 -3.37
N ALA A 320 6.46 -12.93 -3.49
CA ALA A 320 7.03 -12.46 -4.76
C ALA A 320 6.00 -11.96 -5.80
N GLN A 321 4.78 -11.59 -5.37
CA GLN A 321 3.80 -10.91 -6.21
C GLN A 321 3.64 -9.45 -5.78
N SER A 322 3.57 -8.56 -6.77
CA SER A 322 3.42 -7.11 -6.56
C SER A 322 1.97 -6.69 -6.31
N LEU A 323 1.02 -7.45 -6.85
CA LEU A 323 -0.42 -7.28 -6.65
C LEU A 323 -1.00 -8.52 -5.98
N TYR A 324 -2.23 -8.43 -5.45
CA TYR A 324 -2.94 -9.59 -4.93
C TYR A 324 -3.11 -10.65 -6.03
N GLY A 325 -2.92 -11.92 -5.69
CA GLY A 325 -2.98 -13.02 -6.65
C GLY A 325 -4.36 -13.67 -6.74
N SER A 326 -5.19 -13.51 -5.70
CA SER A 326 -6.54 -14.07 -5.68
C SER A 326 -7.44 -13.33 -4.69
N PHE A 327 -8.74 -13.60 -4.76
CA PHE A 327 -9.73 -13.01 -3.87
C PHE A 327 -10.90 -13.97 -3.60
N GLN A 328 -11.57 -13.77 -2.48
CA GLN A 328 -12.82 -14.44 -2.13
C GLN A 328 -13.91 -13.41 -1.85
N ARG A 329 -15.15 -13.76 -2.19
CA ARG A 329 -16.33 -12.96 -1.88
C ARG A 329 -16.94 -13.52 -0.58
N ILE A 330 -16.89 -12.73 0.50
CA ILE A 330 -17.28 -13.20 1.84
C ILE A 330 -18.74 -12.89 2.18
N HIS A 331 -19.45 -12.11 1.38
CA HIS A 331 -20.91 -11.98 1.48
C HIS A 331 -21.68 -13.27 1.15
N SER A 332 -20.99 -14.27 0.59
CA SER A 332 -21.55 -15.56 0.20
C SER A 332 -21.40 -16.65 1.26
N VAL A 333 -20.83 -16.34 2.44
CA VAL A 333 -20.72 -17.31 3.54
C VAL A 333 -22.13 -17.56 4.10
N PRO A 334 -22.77 -18.71 3.85
CA PRO A 334 -24.11 -18.96 4.35
C PRO A 334 -24.02 -19.28 5.84
N LEU A 335 -24.94 -18.71 6.64
CA LEU A 335 -25.22 -19.15 8.02
C LEU A 335 -25.59 -20.64 8.12
N LEU A 336 -25.83 -21.31 6.97
CA LEU A 336 -26.24 -22.70 6.86
C LEU A 336 -25.55 -23.38 5.64
N GLY A 337 -24.25 -23.65 5.75
CA GLY A 337 -23.57 -24.81 5.14
C GLY A 337 -23.60 -25.07 3.62
N GLN A 338 -24.24 -24.26 2.77
CA GLN A 338 -24.54 -24.72 1.39
C GLN A 338 -23.55 -24.33 0.29
N HIS A 339 -22.68 -23.33 0.43
CA HIS A 339 -21.58 -23.11 -0.53
C HIS A 339 -20.37 -22.42 0.14
N LYS A 340 -19.18 -23.03 0.06
CA LYS A 340 -17.93 -22.38 0.51
C LYS A 340 -17.56 -21.25 -0.47
N PRO A 341 -17.11 -20.08 0.00
CA PRO A 341 -16.73 -18.98 -0.87
C PRO A 341 -15.56 -19.38 -1.77
N ARG A 342 -15.77 -19.32 -3.09
CA ARG A 342 -14.77 -19.72 -4.09
C ARG A 342 -13.61 -18.73 -4.15
N LEU A 343 -12.39 -19.25 -4.15
CA LEU A 343 -11.17 -18.50 -4.43
C LEU A 343 -11.06 -18.22 -5.93
N VAL A 344 -11.07 -16.95 -6.32
CA VAL A 344 -10.97 -16.51 -7.71
C VAL A 344 -9.59 -15.89 -7.94
N GLU A 345 -8.90 -16.34 -9.00
CA GLU A 345 -7.58 -15.82 -9.35
C GLU A 345 -7.67 -14.40 -9.93
N ASN A 346 -6.69 -13.55 -9.59
CA ASN A 346 -6.52 -12.24 -10.19
C ASN A 346 -5.75 -12.37 -11.52
N ALA A 347 -6.47 -12.80 -12.55
CA ALA A 347 -5.93 -12.94 -13.88
C ALA A 347 -6.96 -12.57 -14.94
N CYS A 348 -6.59 -11.65 -15.83
CA CYS A 348 -7.41 -11.19 -16.95
C CYS A 348 -6.57 -11.18 -18.23
N ILE A 349 -7.16 -11.61 -19.36
CA ILE A 349 -6.49 -11.54 -20.66
C ILE A 349 -6.78 -10.19 -21.29
N VAL A 350 -5.74 -9.42 -21.60
CA VAL A 350 -5.83 -8.09 -22.20
C VAL A 350 -5.01 -8.07 -23.49
N SER A 351 -5.57 -7.44 -24.53
CA SER A 351 -4.87 -7.22 -25.79
C SER A 351 -3.76 -6.18 -25.59
N PHE A 352 -2.50 -6.61 -25.66
CA PHE A 352 -1.33 -5.74 -25.53
C PHE A 352 -0.96 -5.09 -26.86
N SER A 353 -1.08 -5.83 -27.95
CA SER A 353 -0.93 -5.31 -29.32
C SER A 353 -1.86 -6.08 -30.24
N HIS A 354 -1.92 -5.72 -31.52
CA HIS A 354 -2.72 -6.45 -32.52
C HIS A 354 -2.39 -7.95 -32.63
N GLN A 355 -1.22 -8.38 -32.15
CA GLN A 355 -0.74 -9.76 -32.26
C GLN A 355 -0.45 -10.42 -30.91
N LEU A 356 -0.49 -9.67 -29.80
CA LEU A 356 -0.10 -10.14 -28.48
C LEU A 356 -1.20 -9.85 -27.46
N SER A 357 -1.68 -10.91 -26.79
CA SER A 357 -2.50 -10.79 -25.60
C SER A 357 -1.73 -11.32 -24.40
N LEU A 358 -1.77 -10.60 -23.29
CA LEU A 358 -1.07 -10.95 -22.06
C LEU A 358 -2.06 -11.24 -20.95
N ARG A 359 -1.64 -12.11 -20.02
CA ARG A 359 -2.39 -12.40 -18.79
C ARG A 359 -1.93 -11.41 -17.71
N PHE A 360 -2.76 -10.42 -17.44
CA PHE A 360 -2.52 -9.39 -16.43
C PHE A 360 -3.11 -9.78 -15.08
N SER A 361 -2.38 -9.52 -14.01
CA SER A 361 -2.96 -9.31 -12.69
C SER A 361 -3.32 -7.84 -12.54
N ILE A 362 -4.53 -7.55 -12.08
CA ILE A 362 -5.09 -6.18 -12.07
C ILE A 362 -5.29 -5.73 -10.63
N GLY A 363 -4.71 -4.59 -10.28
CA GLY A 363 -4.82 -3.99 -8.95
C GLY A 363 -6.23 -3.48 -8.65
N ILE A 364 -6.43 -2.99 -7.42
CA ILE A 364 -7.61 -2.19 -7.13
C ILE A 364 -7.50 -0.89 -7.96
N PRO A 365 -8.58 -0.44 -8.63
CA PRO A 365 -8.58 0.84 -9.32
C PRO A 365 -8.10 1.97 -8.41
N PHE A 366 -7.23 2.83 -8.92
CA PHE A 366 -6.72 3.98 -8.18
C PHE A 366 -7.43 5.28 -8.56
N PHE A 367 -8.17 5.29 -9.66
CA PHE A 367 -8.94 6.43 -10.14
C PHE A 367 -10.21 5.95 -10.85
N GLY A 368 -11.23 6.80 -10.88
CA GLY A 368 -12.42 6.56 -11.66
C GLY A 368 -13.28 7.80 -11.81
N THR A 369 -14.16 7.77 -12.80
CA THR A 369 -15.14 8.83 -13.08
C THR A 369 -16.54 8.24 -13.04
N HIS A 370 -17.51 9.09 -12.72
CA HIS A 370 -18.91 8.75 -12.74
C HIS A 370 -19.71 9.91 -13.34
N GLU A 371 -20.25 9.68 -14.53
CA GLU A 371 -21.02 10.67 -15.26
C GLU A 371 -22.49 10.26 -15.32
N THR A 372 -23.37 11.23 -15.09
CA THR A 372 -24.82 11.10 -15.26
C THR A 372 -25.20 11.68 -16.61
N GLY A 373 -25.62 10.82 -17.54
CA GLY A 373 -26.03 11.23 -18.89
C GLY A 373 -27.32 12.04 -18.89
N ASP A 374 -27.56 12.73 -20.01
CA ASP A 374 -28.76 13.57 -20.22
C ASP A 374 -30.05 12.70 -20.35
N ILE A 375 -31.10 13.14 -19.65
CA ILE A 375 -32.37 12.43 -19.43
C ILE A 375 -33.09 12.14 -20.75
N ASN A 376 -32.84 12.95 -21.78
CA ASN A 376 -33.61 12.95 -23.03
C ASN A 376 -33.11 11.94 -24.09
N GLN A 377 -31.88 11.41 -23.96
CA GLN A 377 -31.29 10.48 -24.96
C GLN A 377 -31.15 9.04 -24.44
N GLY A 378 -31.70 8.73 -23.27
CA GLY A 378 -31.65 7.38 -22.70
C GLY A 378 -30.27 6.95 -22.23
N VAL A 379 -29.35 7.89 -21.99
CA VAL A 379 -28.01 7.60 -21.45
C VAL A 379 -28.07 7.43 -19.94
N ARG A 380 -27.20 6.54 -19.51
CA ARG A 380 -27.23 5.68 -18.34
C ARG A 380 -25.93 5.95 -17.59
N CYS A 381 -25.95 5.98 -16.27
CA CYS A 381 -24.78 6.32 -15.46
C CYS A 381 -23.53 5.58 -15.99
N HIS A 382 -22.52 6.34 -16.41
CA HIS A 382 -21.31 5.84 -17.05
C HIS A 382 -20.18 5.90 -16.05
N TRP A 383 -19.56 4.76 -15.84
CA TRP A 383 -18.47 4.57 -14.89
C TRP A 383 -17.25 4.20 -15.67
N GLN A 384 -16.14 4.83 -15.34
CA GLN A 384 -14.83 4.44 -15.87
C GLN A 384 -13.87 4.30 -14.69
N TYR A 385 -12.95 3.36 -14.81
CA TYR A 385 -11.96 3.06 -13.80
C TYR A 385 -10.59 2.90 -14.43
N LEU A 386 -9.56 3.43 -13.76
CA LEU A 386 -8.17 3.16 -14.07
C LEU A 386 -7.55 2.27 -12.98
N ALA A 387 -6.86 1.22 -13.39
CA ALA A 387 -6.16 0.31 -12.51
C ALA A 387 -4.74 0.03 -13.03
N LEU A 388 -3.83 -0.33 -12.12
CA LEU A 388 -2.52 -0.86 -12.50
C LEU A 388 -2.67 -2.34 -12.87
N GLY A 389 -2.23 -2.72 -14.06
CA GLY A 389 -2.06 -4.10 -14.48
C GLY A 389 -0.59 -4.47 -14.59
N ILE A 390 -0.21 -5.64 -14.11
CA ILE A 390 1.13 -6.22 -14.32
C ILE A 390 0.99 -7.56 -15.04
N ALA A 391 1.80 -7.76 -16.08
CA ALA A 391 1.86 -9.02 -16.81
C ALA A 391 3.30 -9.45 -17.05
N THR A 392 3.47 -10.77 -17.16
CA THR A 392 4.73 -11.40 -17.57
C THR A 392 4.49 -12.15 -18.88
N HIS A 393 5.33 -11.89 -19.88
CA HIS A 393 5.27 -12.62 -21.14
C HIS A 393 5.70 -14.07 -20.92
N ARG A 394 4.84 -15.02 -21.29
CA ARG A 394 5.02 -16.45 -20.92
C ARG A 394 6.27 -17.10 -21.52
N VAL A 395 6.71 -16.66 -22.70
CA VAL A 395 7.82 -17.29 -23.44
C VAL A 395 9.14 -16.59 -23.15
N GLU A 396 9.16 -15.26 -23.28
CA GLU A 396 10.40 -14.47 -23.15
C GLU A 396 10.64 -13.96 -21.72
N ASN A 397 9.65 -14.12 -20.84
CA ASN A 397 9.74 -13.81 -19.41
C ASN A 397 10.08 -12.34 -19.08
N TRP A 398 9.86 -11.41 -20.01
CA TRP A 398 9.86 -9.98 -19.68
C TRP A 398 8.56 -9.58 -18.99
N THR A 399 8.64 -8.55 -18.17
CA THR A 399 7.50 -8.02 -17.41
C THR A 399 7.13 -6.64 -17.92
N VAL A 400 5.84 -6.33 -17.81
CA VAL A 400 5.30 -5.00 -18.15
C VAL A 400 4.26 -4.60 -17.13
N ALA A 401 4.27 -3.31 -16.80
CA ALA A 401 3.22 -2.67 -16.04
C ALA A 401 2.48 -1.68 -16.95
N CYS A 402 1.15 -1.71 -16.91
CA CYS A 402 0.27 -0.89 -17.72
C CYS A 402 -0.81 -0.24 -16.85
N LEU A 403 -1.26 0.94 -17.26
CA LEU A 403 -2.50 1.53 -16.79
C LEU A 403 -3.63 1.02 -17.65
N LEU A 404 -4.58 0.35 -17.01
CA LEU A 404 -5.71 -0.31 -17.67
C LEU A 404 -6.99 0.46 -17.38
N LYS A 405 -7.84 0.63 -18.39
CA LYS A 405 -9.17 1.20 -18.28
C LYS A 405 -10.22 0.11 -18.36
N SER A 406 -11.25 0.23 -17.53
CA SER A 406 -12.50 -0.48 -17.70
C SER A 406 -13.68 0.47 -17.56
N GLN A 407 -14.83 0.09 -18.11
CA GLN A 407 -16.03 0.92 -18.09
C GLN A 407 -17.32 0.13 -17.95
N ALA A 408 -18.34 0.77 -17.39
CA ALA A 408 -19.66 0.21 -17.23
C ALA A 408 -20.77 1.24 -17.41
N HIS A 409 -21.91 0.78 -17.93
CA HIS A 409 -23.10 1.59 -18.13
C HIS A 409 -24.27 1.02 -17.35
N CYS A 410 -24.93 1.84 -16.53
CA CYS A 410 -26.02 1.40 -15.65
C CYS A 410 -27.34 2.09 -15.99
N GLN A 411 -28.38 1.30 -16.26
CA GLN A 411 -29.69 1.80 -16.69
C GLN A 411 -30.54 2.43 -15.55
N VAL A 412 -30.06 3.50 -14.91
CA VAL A 412 -30.78 4.12 -13.78
C VAL A 412 -31.08 5.58 -14.08
N ARG A 413 -32.35 5.98 -13.93
CA ARG A 413 -32.85 7.33 -14.21
C ARG A 413 -32.40 8.40 -13.21
N HIS A 414 -32.05 7.98 -11.98
CA HIS A 414 -31.49 8.83 -10.93
C HIS A 414 -30.47 7.98 -10.15
N CYS A 415 -29.17 8.15 -10.38
CA CYS A 415 -28.17 7.45 -9.56
C CYS A 415 -27.64 8.35 -8.44
N GLY A 416 -27.99 8.01 -7.20
CA GLY A 416 -27.31 8.51 -5.99
C GLY A 416 -26.04 7.71 -5.65
N HIS A 417 -25.46 7.03 -6.64
CA HIS A 417 -24.33 6.14 -6.43
C HIS A 417 -23.04 6.95 -6.24
N THR A 418 -22.32 6.67 -5.16
CA THR A 418 -20.98 7.21 -4.92
C THR A 418 -19.94 6.35 -5.63
N LEU A 419 -18.93 6.99 -6.22
CA LEU A 419 -17.78 6.29 -6.79
C LEU A 419 -17.14 5.37 -5.75
N ASN A 420 -16.99 4.09 -6.09
CA ASN A 420 -16.35 3.09 -5.22
C ASN A 420 -15.28 2.33 -6.00
N LEU A 421 -14.03 2.72 -5.81
CA LEU A 421 -12.88 2.14 -6.49
C LEU A 421 -12.71 0.64 -6.21
N ASP A 422 -12.98 0.20 -4.98
CA ASP A 422 -12.92 -1.20 -4.56
C ASP A 422 -13.79 -2.14 -5.41
N ARG A 423 -14.85 -1.60 -6.03
CA ARG A 423 -15.78 -2.34 -6.89
C ARG A 423 -15.31 -2.44 -8.33
N GLY A 424 -14.46 -1.54 -8.80
CA GLY A 424 -14.07 -1.47 -10.21
C GLY A 424 -13.24 -2.67 -10.67
N ARG A 425 -12.71 -3.49 -9.75
CA ARG A 425 -12.07 -4.78 -10.10
C ARG A 425 -13.03 -5.86 -10.62
N ARG A 426 -14.35 -5.63 -10.57
CA ARG A 426 -15.38 -6.61 -10.96
C ARG A 426 -15.57 -6.70 -12.48
N PHE A 427 -14.88 -5.87 -13.25
CA PHE A 427 -15.00 -5.87 -14.70
C PHE A 427 -13.98 -6.81 -15.33
N ASP A 428 -14.40 -7.47 -16.41
CA ASP A 428 -13.57 -8.44 -17.13
C ASP A 428 -12.97 -7.87 -18.41
N ASN A 429 -13.45 -6.70 -18.85
CA ASN A 429 -13.01 -6.03 -20.06
C ASN A 429 -12.09 -4.86 -19.71
N TRP A 430 -10.82 -5.01 -20.05
CA TRP A 430 -9.79 -4.01 -19.80
C TRP A 430 -9.09 -3.62 -21.10
N GLU A 431 -8.72 -2.35 -21.18
CA GLU A 431 -7.99 -1.74 -22.31
C GLU A 431 -6.74 -1.06 -21.78
N ILE A 432 -5.63 -1.08 -22.55
CA ILE A 432 -4.38 -0.42 -22.15
C ILE A 432 -4.45 1.05 -22.53
N MET A 433 -4.30 1.93 -21.53
CA MET A 433 -4.23 3.37 -21.74
C MET A 433 -2.79 3.88 -21.80
N ALA A 434 -1.91 3.28 -21.00
CA ALA A 434 -0.50 3.63 -20.96
C ALA A 434 0.34 2.46 -20.44
N GLN A 435 1.63 2.48 -20.77
CA GLN A 435 2.66 1.64 -20.21
C GLN A 435 3.46 2.45 -19.19
N LEU A 436 3.80 1.82 -18.07
CA LEU A 436 4.78 2.36 -17.12
C LEU A 436 6.18 2.00 -17.63
N GLY A 437 6.82 2.96 -18.28
CA GLY A 437 8.19 2.84 -18.79
C GLY A 437 9.19 2.53 -17.67
N ASP A 438 10.30 1.88 -18.03
CA ASP A 438 11.36 1.41 -17.13
C ASP A 438 10.94 0.45 -16.00
N PHE A 439 9.66 0.05 -15.94
CA PHE A 439 9.22 -0.97 -15.01
C PHE A 439 9.92 -2.30 -15.28
N LYS A 440 10.47 -2.90 -14.23
CA LYS A 440 11.06 -4.23 -14.24
C LYS A 440 10.68 -4.93 -12.96
N GLU A 441 9.95 -6.02 -13.04
CA GLU A 441 9.71 -6.86 -11.87
C GLU A 441 11.02 -7.56 -11.49
N LEU A 442 11.50 -7.37 -10.27
CA LEU A 442 12.58 -8.21 -9.73
C LEU A 442 11.95 -9.40 -9.00
N SER A 443 12.50 -10.58 -9.20
CA SER A 443 12.16 -11.81 -8.46
C SER A 443 12.70 -11.77 -7.02
N THR A 444 12.41 -10.70 -6.29
CA THR A 444 12.79 -10.58 -4.89
C THR A 444 11.79 -11.31 -4.01
N SER A 445 12.26 -11.85 -2.87
CA SER A 445 11.42 -12.60 -1.94
C SER A 445 10.18 -11.86 -1.42
N PRO A 446 10.15 -10.53 -1.22
CA PRO A 446 8.93 -9.82 -0.78
C PRO A 446 8.01 -9.36 -1.94
N GLY A 447 8.47 -9.43 -3.20
CA GLY A 447 7.79 -8.78 -4.33
C GLY A 447 7.95 -7.25 -4.31
N SER A 448 7.54 -6.57 -5.38
CA SER A 448 7.51 -5.10 -5.38
C SER A 448 6.34 -4.60 -4.54
N ARG A 449 6.48 -3.43 -3.89
CA ARG A 449 5.35 -2.76 -3.24
C ARG A 449 4.77 -1.75 -4.22
N VAL A 450 3.45 -1.57 -4.20
CA VAL A 450 2.74 -0.61 -5.05
C VAL A 450 1.90 0.30 -4.17
N ALA A 451 1.89 1.59 -4.47
CA ALA A 451 1.00 2.58 -3.86
C ALA A 451 0.54 3.56 -4.94
N ALA A 452 -0.71 3.98 -4.83
CA ALA A 452 -1.24 5.09 -5.61
C ALA A 452 -1.62 6.22 -4.65
N SER A 453 -1.40 7.45 -5.09
CA SER A 453 -1.86 8.65 -4.40
C SER A 453 -3.38 8.77 -4.46
N ARG A 454 -3.96 9.60 -3.59
CA ARG A 454 -5.40 9.65 -3.36
C ARG A 454 -6.19 10.09 -4.59
N GLN A 455 -5.68 11.05 -5.35
CA GLN A 455 -6.29 11.50 -6.60
C GLN A 455 -5.79 10.70 -7.81
N GLY A 456 -4.89 9.73 -7.59
CA GLY A 456 -4.35 8.89 -8.66
C GLY A 456 -3.37 9.63 -9.56
N THR A 457 -2.81 10.76 -9.13
CA THR A 457 -1.86 11.56 -9.93
C THR A 457 -0.43 11.04 -9.84
N ARG A 458 -0.19 10.10 -8.91
CA ARG A 458 1.08 9.40 -8.69
C ARG A 458 0.85 7.91 -8.49
N ILE A 459 1.70 7.09 -9.11
CA ILE A 459 1.88 5.68 -8.74
C ILE A 459 3.33 5.49 -8.37
N ALA A 460 3.56 4.87 -7.21
CA ALA A 460 4.86 4.48 -6.72
C ALA A 460 4.99 2.96 -6.72
N VAL A 461 6.13 2.46 -7.21
CA VAL A 461 6.54 1.06 -7.10
C VAL A 461 7.91 0.99 -6.44
N ALA A 462 7.96 0.42 -5.24
CA ALA A 462 9.21 0.14 -4.56
C ALA A 462 9.70 -1.24 -4.98
N ASN A 463 10.82 -1.26 -5.69
CA ASN A 463 11.46 -2.46 -6.18
C ASN A 463 12.83 -2.61 -5.53
N TRP A 464 12.90 -3.47 -4.51
CA TRP A 464 14.07 -3.63 -3.65
C TRP A 464 14.50 -2.33 -2.96
N LYS A 465 15.56 -1.69 -3.48
CA LYS A 465 16.15 -0.44 -2.98
C LYS A 465 15.86 0.78 -3.85
N THR A 466 15.20 0.58 -4.99
CA THR A 466 14.83 1.66 -5.90
C THR A 466 13.34 1.90 -5.82
N LEU A 467 12.94 3.15 -5.69
CA LEU A 467 11.56 3.60 -5.74
C LEU A 467 11.32 4.28 -7.09
N TYR A 468 10.41 3.72 -7.89
CA TYR A 468 9.96 4.31 -9.15
C TYR A 468 8.64 5.03 -8.92
N ILE A 469 8.53 6.28 -9.36
CA ILE A 469 7.32 7.09 -9.21
C ILE A 469 6.93 7.67 -10.56
N TRP A 470 5.75 7.32 -11.05
CA TRP A 470 5.18 7.86 -12.28
C TRP A 470 4.19 8.96 -11.95
N ALA A 471 4.34 10.10 -12.62
CA ALA A 471 3.38 11.18 -12.61
C ALA A 471 2.30 10.97 -13.69
N LEU A 472 1.05 11.20 -13.30
CA LEU A 472 -0.14 10.88 -14.07
C LEU A 472 -1.07 12.08 -14.12
N GLU A 473 -1.74 12.27 -15.25
CA GLU A 473 -2.96 13.05 -15.36
C GLU A 473 -4.12 12.06 -15.61
N PRO A 474 -4.74 11.54 -14.54
CA PRO A 474 -5.66 10.41 -14.65
C PRO A 474 -6.91 10.74 -15.46
N GLN A 475 -7.38 12.00 -15.44
CA GLN A 475 -8.52 12.43 -16.26
C GLN A 475 -8.20 12.40 -17.75
N VAL A 476 -6.97 12.74 -18.14
CA VAL A 476 -6.51 12.64 -19.52
C VAL A 476 -6.36 11.18 -19.94
N LEU A 477 -5.77 10.37 -19.07
CA LEU A 477 -5.52 8.95 -19.35
C LEU A 477 -6.81 8.16 -19.52
N ILE A 478 -7.82 8.42 -18.69
CA ILE A 478 -9.11 7.73 -18.78
C ILE A 478 -9.87 8.08 -20.07
N GLU A 479 -9.57 9.24 -20.65
CA GLU A 479 -10.11 9.74 -21.92
C GLU A 479 -9.20 9.46 -23.12
N ASP A 480 -8.22 8.56 -23.00
CA ASP A 480 -7.29 8.16 -24.07
C ASP A 480 -6.47 9.34 -24.65
N ASN A 481 -6.12 10.30 -23.80
CA ASN A 481 -5.33 11.47 -24.19
C ASN A 481 -5.93 12.23 -25.40
N ASN A 482 -7.26 12.29 -25.48
CA ASN A 482 -8.04 12.92 -26.55
C ASN A 482 -7.68 14.40 -26.81
N ASN A 483 -7.25 15.11 -25.78
CA ASN A 483 -6.91 16.53 -25.79
C ASN A 483 -5.43 16.81 -26.09
N GLY A 484 -4.63 15.77 -26.33
CA GLY A 484 -3.22 15.89 -26.66
C GLY A 484 -2.33 16.38 -25.52
N PHE A 485 -2.75 16.23 -24.25
CA PHE A 485 -1.96 16.61 -23.08
C PHE A 485 -0.60 15.90 -23.04
N TYR A 486 -0.55 14.58 -23.32
CA TYR A 486 0.70 13.87 -23.52
C TYR A 486 1.14 13.98 -24.99
N PRO A 487 2.36 14.46 -25.27
CA PRO A 487 2.78 14.71 -26.63
C PRO A 487 3.08 13.39 -27.38
N PRO A 488 3.01 13.37 -28.73
CA PRO A 488 3.23 12.16 -29.53
C PRO A 488 4.58 11.46 -29.28
N ALA A 489 5.61 12.22 -28.90
CA ALA A 489 6.94 11.70 -28.56
C ALA A 489 6.95 10.74 -27.36
N TRP A 490 5.88 10.69 -26.57
CA TRP A 490 5.71 9.76 -25.46
C TRP A 490 5.09 8.43 -25.88
N ARG A 491 4.66 8.28 -27.13
CA ARG A 491 4.18 6.98 -27.61
C ARG A 491 5.38 6.11 -27.96
N SER A 492 5.37 4.87 -27.47
CA SER A 492 6.37 3.87 -27.83
C SER A 492 6.37 3.65 -29.34
N PRO A 493 7.51 3.77 -30.04
CA PRO A 493 7.57 3.56 -31.49
C PRO A 493 7.15 2.16 -31.92
N SER A 494 7.31 1.15 -31.04
CA SER A 494 7.01 -0.25 -31.33
C SER A 494 5.56 -0.64 -31.08
N SER A 495 4.92 -0.10 -30.04
CA SER A 495 3.55 -0.48 -29.65
C SER A 495 2.51 0.60 -29.96
N GLY A 496 2.91 1.86 -30.16
CA GLY A 496 2.02 3.01 -30.28
C GLY A 496 1.34 3.42 -28.96
N ILE A 497 1.59 2.67 -27.87
CA ILE A 497 1.03 2.90 -26.54
C ILE A 497 1.76 4.07 -25.89
N LEU A 498 1.02 4.91 -25.16
CA LEU A 498 1.61 5.98 -24.36
C LEU A 498 2.55 5.39 -23.29
N GLU A 499 3.79 5.83 -23.25
CA GLU A 499 4.82 5.36 -22.32
C GLU A 499 5.14 6.46 -21.30
N LEU A 500 4.81 6.20 -20.04
CA LEU A 500 5.02 7.12 -18.93
C LEU A 500 6.38 6.86 -18.30
N ARG A 501 7.14 7.92 -18.03
CA ARG A 501 8.51 7.81 -17.51
C ARG A 501 8.53 8.00 -15.99
N PRO A 502 9.25 7.16 -15.22
CA PRO A 502 9.33 7.32 -13.78
C PRO A 502 10.43 8.30 -13.38
N ALA A 503 10.23 8.95 -12.23
CA ALA A 503 11.33 9.38 -11.38
C ALA A 503 11.85 8.17 -10.58
N ALA A 504 13.16 7.94 -10.57
CA ALA A 504 13.78 6.80 -9.88
C ALA A 504 14.63 7.28 -8.70
N LEU A 505 14.18 6.99 -7.48
CA LEU A 505 14.82 7.39 -6.24
C LEU A 505 15.54 6.19 -5.59
N GLN A 506 16.77 6.39 -5.12
CA GLN A 506 17.47 5.37 -4.33
C GLN A 506 17.10 5.50 -2.85
N LEU A 507 16.52 4.44 -2.29
CA LEU A 507 16.11 4.41 -0.88
C LEU A 507 17.24 4.02 0.07
N ASP A 508 18.27 3.34 -0.43
CA ASP A 508 19.34 2.68 0.37
C ASP A 508 18.82 1.66 1.40
N ALA A 509 17.53 1.31 1.33
CA ALA A 509 16.80 0.45 2.25
C ALA A 509 15.77 -0.39 1.50
N VAL A 510 15.41 -1.54 2.05
CA VAL A 510 14.38 -2.42 1.50
C VAL A 510 13.02 -2.00 2.03
N CYS A 511 12.12 -1.62 1.13
CA CYS A 511 10.76 -1.21 1.47
C CYS A 511 9.88 -2.42 1.79
N SER A 512 9.34 -2.46 3.01
CA SER A 512 8.36 -3.47 3.43
C SER A 512 6.91 -3.04 3.20
N GLN A 513 6.60 -1.77 3.42
CA GLN A 513 5.28 -1.16 3.27
C GLN A 513 5.46 0.29 2.83
N MET A 514 4.55 0.81 2.00
CA MET A 514 4.50 2.23 1.67
C MET A 514 3.09 2.70 1.36
N ARG A 515 2.83 3.99 1.60
CA ARG A 515 1.57 4.68 1.29
C ARG A 515 1.87 6.15 0.99
N PHE A 516 1.09 6.75 0.11
CA PHE A 516 1.03 8.21 0.01
C PHE A 516 0.25 8.77 1.20
N THR A 517 0.60 9.97 1.64
CA THR A 517 -0.18 10.69 2.67
C THR A 517 -1.48 11.23 2.05
N GLN A 518 -2.19 12.11 2.77
CA GLN A 518 -3.26 12.91 2.16
C GLN A 518 -2.82 13.75 0.96
N LYS A 519 -1.53 14.06 0.84
CA LYS A 519 -0.98 14.84 -0.27
C LYS A 519 -0.42 13.92 -1.35
N GLU A 520 -0.57 14.35 -2.61
CA GLU A 520 -0.17 13.54 -3.77
C GLU A 520 1.35 13.35 -3.86
N ASP A 521 2.14 14.31 -3.39
CA ASP A 521 3.61 14.32 -3.52
C ASP A 521 4.35 13.90 -2.24
N GLU A 522 3.64 13.35 -1.25
CA GLU A 522 4.23 12.92 0.02
C GLU A 522 4.07 11.40 0.20
N LEU A 523 5.18 10.70 0.46
CA LEU A 523 5.20 9.24 0.59
C LEU A 523 5.84 8.80 1.92
N VAL A 524 5.19 7.87 2.62
CA VAL A 524 5.68 7.25 3.86
C VAL A 524 6.02 5.79 3.61
N LEU A 525 7.18 5.35 4.10
CA LEU A 525 7.68 3.99 3.92
C LEU A 525 8.15 3.39 5.24
N ILE A 526 7.74 2.15 5.53
CA ILE A 526 8.42 1.31 6.53
C ILE A 526 9.47 0.50 5.80
N THR A 527 10.72 0.66 6.21
CA THR A 527 11.88 -0.01 5.62
C THR A 527 12.63 -0.84 6.66
N ASP A 528 13.56 -1.67 6.21
CA ASP A 528 14.52 -2.37 7.09
C ASP A 528 15.50 -1.42 7.82
N ARG A 529 15.56 -0.15 7.43
CA ARG A 529 16.37 0.91 8.05
C ARG A 529 15.59 1.88 8.93
N GLY A 530 14.27 1.73 9.01
CA GLY A 530 13.40 2.62 9.81
C GLY A 530 12.21 3.16 9.02
N LEU A 531 11.52 4.12 9.63
CA LEU A 531 10.42 4.86 9.00
C LEU A 531 11.02 5.99 8.15
N MET A 532 10.62 6.08 6.90
CA MET A 532 11.05 7.13 5.97
C MET A 532 9.85 7.95 5.51
N TYR A 533 10.08 9.23 5.33
CA TYR A 533 9.17 10.19 4.70
C TYR A 533 9.88 10.85 3.53
N LEU A 534 9.20 10.93 2.39
CA LEU A 534 9.68 11.57 1.17
C LEU A 534 8.72 12.68 0.79
N ASP A 535 9.25 13.88 0.56
CA ASP A 535 8.52 15.01 -0.04
C ASP A 535 9.06 15.23 -1.46
N LEU A 536 8.20 14.97 -2.44
CA LEU A 536 8.46 15.10 -3.86
C LEU A 536 8.02 16.47 -4.40
N GLY A 537 7.56 17.36 -3.52
CA GLY A 537 7.03 18.66 -3.89
C GLY A 537 8.10 19.58 -4.50
N PRO A 538 7.68 20.59 -5.27
CA PRO A 538 8.56 21.52 -5.98
C PRO A 538 9.44 22.39 -5.07
N ASN A 539 9.14 22.42 -3.76
CA ASN A 539 9.88 23.19 -2.76
C ASN A 539 11.04 22.40 -2.13
N GLY A 540 11.21 21.14 -2.52
CA GLY A 540 12.26 20.28 -2.01
C GLY A 540 13.65 20.83 -2.28
N ARG A 541 14.59 20.50 -1.40
CA ARG A 541 15.99 20.98 -1.46
C ARG A 541 17.00 19.87 -1.66
N GLY A 542 16.54 18.63 -1.87
CA GLY A 542 17.40 17.45 -1.95
C GLY A 542 18.05 17.09 -0.61
N THR A 543 17.42 17.51 0.49
CA THR A 543 18.00 17.35 1.82
C THR A 543 17.72 15.97 2.38
N GLN A 544 18.73 15.38 3.01
CA GLN A 544 18.58 14.20 3.84
C GLN A 544 18.61 14.60 5.31
N ILE A 545 17.50 14.42 6.00
CA ILE A 545 17.34 14.77 7.42
C ILE A 545 17.20 13.47 8.21
N LEU A 546 18.07 13.29 9.21
CA LEU A 546 17.88 12.28 10.25
C LEU A 546 17.15 12.95 11.42
N ASP A 547 15.94 12.50 11.71
CA ASP A 547 15.11 13.08 12.77
C ASP A 547 15.07 12.13 13.99
N SER A 548 15.69 12.55 15.08
CA SER A 548 15.82 11.73 16.29
C SER A 548 14.58 11.83 17.17
N HIS A 549 13.71 10.84 17.11
CA HIS A 549 12.56 10.67 18.00
C HIS A 549 12.94 9.81 19.19
N GLY A 550 13.30 10.47 20.30
CA GLY A 550 13.82 9.78 21.48
C GLY A 550 13.11 10.06 22.80
N HIS A 551 12.54 11.25 23.01
CA HIS A 551 12.17 11.68 24.36
C HIS A 551 10.88 11.03 24.90
N GLY A 552 9.98 10.53 24.06
CA GLY A 552 8.76 9.83 24.49
C GLY A 552 8.91 8.32 24.65
N ILE A 553 9.81 7.67 23.89
CA ILE A 553 9.86 6.20 23.80
C ILE A 553 10.61 5.56 24.99
N MET A 554 11.21 6.38 25.86
CA MET A 554 12.11 5.95 26.95
C MET A 554 11.43 5.45 28.23
N GLU A 555 10.11 5.59 28.41
CA GLU A 555 9.47 5.21 29.69
C GLU A 555 9.27 3.70 29.89
N ASP A 556 9.56 2.86 28.89
CA ASP A 556 9.35 1.41 28.94
C ASP A 556 10.39 0.61 29.76
N ASN A 557 11.40 1.27 30.37
CA ASN A 557 12.46 0.60 31.15
C ASN A 557 12.43 0.96 32.64
N ARG A 558 11.33 0.65 33.34
CA ARG A 558 11.44 0.35 34.78
C ARG A 558 10.79 -1.00 35.07
N PRO A 559 11.52 -1.92 35.72
CA PRO A 559 10.99 -3.23 36.11
C PRO A 559 9.80 -3.11 37.06
#